data_AF-A0A6A6NA99-F1
#
_entry.id   AF-A0A6A6NA99-F1
#
_cell.length_a   1.000
_cell.length_b   1.000
_cell.length_c   1.000
_cell.angle_alpha   90.00
_cell.angle_beta   90.00
_cell.angle_gamma   90.00
#
_symmetry.space_group_name_H-M   'P 1'
#
loop_
_entity.id
_entity.type
_entity.pdbx_description
1 polymer ?
#
loop_
_entity_poly.entity_id
_entity_poly.type
_entity_poly.pdbx_seq_one_letter_code
_entity_poly.pdbx_strand_id
1 'polypeptide(L)'
;MDVAAHVDKVETLKRYKFSLAFENSNEEDYVTEKFFQSLVAGTIPVVIGAPNIQDFAPAPGSILHIKELEDVGSVAKSMNYLAENPDAYNRSLRWKYEGPSDSFKALVDMAAVHSSCRLCIHLATMIREKEDIAHGLRNAPASAPEAQRLCIIICKRKRRFEMESIFLRSGNLTLNALESEVLKKFKSMKHVPVWKQERPESIRGDDYKIYRIYPVGMTQRQALYAFKFNGDADFQNHLEINPCAKFEVILV
;
A
#
# COMPACT_ATOMS: atom_id res chain seq x y z
N MET A 1 -47.10 8.99 13.14
CA MET A 1 -45.69 8.92 13.58
C MET A 1 -44.90 8.42 12.38
N ASP A 2 -44.36 9.35 11.59
CA ASP A 2 -43.44 9.03 10.50
C ASP A 2 -42.13 8.56 11.12
N VAL A 3 -41.84 7.27 10.97
CA VAL A 3 -40.48 6.76 11.17
C VAL A 3 -39.70 7.30 9.98
N ALA A 4 -38.90 8.35 10.17
CA ALA A 4 -37.97 8.83 9.16
C ALA A 4 -37.20 7.62 8.64
N ALA A 5 -37.42 7.26 7.38
CA ALA A 5 -36.78 6.11 6.76
C ALA A 5 -35.27 6.28 6.92
N HIS A 6 -34.63 5.33 7.61
CA HIS A 6 -33.19 5.36 7.79
C HIS A 6 -32.53 5.20 6.41
N VAL A 7 -32.08 6.30 5.82
CA VAL A 7 -31.41 6.30 4.52
C VAL A 7 -29.98 5.84 4.71
N ASP A 8 -29.70 4.59 4.33
CA ASP A 8 -28.33 4.11 4.20
C ASP A 8 -27.75 4.62 2.87
N LYS A 9 -26.71 5.46 2.98
CA LYS A 9 -26.01 6.06 1.83
C LYS A 9 -25.42 4.98 0.91
N VAL A 10 -24.72 3.99 1.46
CA VAL A 10 -24.03 2.96 0.66
C VAL A 10 -25.05 2.08 -0.04
N GLU A 11 -26.13 1.70 0.65
CA GLU A 11 -27.22 0.91 0.05
C GLU A 11 -27.94 1.66 -1.07
N THR A 12 -28.09 2.98 -0.93
CA THR A 12 -28.63 3.83 -2.00
C THR A 12 -27.70 3.87 -3.21
N LEU A 13 -26.39 4.04 -2.99
CA LEU A 13 -25.39 4.12 -4.06
C LEU A 13 -25.34 2.85 -4.91
N LYS A 14 -25.58 1.66 -4.36
CA LYS A 14 -25.60 0.38 -5.11
C LYS A 14 -26.58 0.36 -6.28
N ARG A 15 -27.58 1.24 -6.29
CA ARG A 15 -28.59 1.35 -7.36
C ARG A 15 -28.14 2.21 -8.54
N TYR A 16 -26.97 2.84 -8.45
CA TYR A 16 -26.47 3.78 -9.46
C TYR A 16 -25.16 3.28 -10.07
N LYS A 17 -24.94 3.60 -11.35
CA LYS A 17 -23.70 3.24 -12.05
C LYS A 17 -22.50 4.07 -11.59
N PHE A 18 -22.76 5.34 -11.25
CA PHE A 18 -21.77 6.35 -10.90
C PHE A 18 -22.11 7.00 -9.57
N SER A 19 -21.09 7.43 -8.84
CA SER A 19 -21.21 8.19 -7.60
C SER A 19 -20.33 9.43 -7.69
N LEU A 20 -20.91 10.61 -7.48
CA LEU A 20 -20.15 11.87 -7.45
C LEU A 20 -19.45 11.99 -6.09
N ALA A 21 -18.15 11.72 -6.08
CA ALA A 21 -17.31 11.73 -4.89
C ALA A 21 -16.45 13.00 -4.88
N PHE A 22 -17.09 14.15 -4.74
CA PHE A 22 -16.41 15.45 -4.72
C PHE A 22 -15.94 15.78 -3.30
N GLU A 23 -14.67 16.14 -3.17
CA GLU A 23 -14.10 16.61 -1.93
C GLU A 23 -14.30 18.12 -1.75
N ASN A 24 -14.21 18.55 -0.49
CA ASN A 24 -14.39 19.95 -0.13
C ASN A 24 -13.23 20.85 -0.59
N SER A 25 -12.07 20.25 -0.91
CA SER A 25 -10.87 20.92 -1.40
C SER A 25 -10.03 19.98 -2.27
N ASN A 26 -9.22 20.58 -3.16
CA ASN A 26 -8.34 19.84 -4.06
C ASN A 26 -6.92 19.79 -3.49
N GLU A 27 -6.73 18.97 -2.46
CA GLU A 27 -5.44 18.86 -1.77
C GLU A 27 -4.80 17.49 -2.01
N GLU A 28 -3.48 17.46 -2.13
CA GLU A 28 -2.73 16.20 -2.25
C GLU A 28 -3.08 15.26 -1.08
N ASP A 29 -3.35 14.00 -1.40
CA ASP A 29 -3.73 12.96 -0.44
C ASP A 29 -5.04 13.17 0.34
N TYR A 30 -5.80 14.23 0.04
CA TYR A 30 -7.11 14.44 0.65
C TYR A 30 -8.18 13.58 -0.03
N VAL A 31 -8.24 12.31 0.38
CA VAL A 31 -9.20 11.31 -0.11
C VAL A 31 -9.98 10.75 1.08
N THR A 32 -11.30 10.96 1.08
CA THR A 32 -12.16 10.65 2.23
C THR A 32 -13.12 9.48 1.96
N GLU A 33 -14.07 9.27 2.87
CA GLU A 33 -15.08 8.23 2.76
C GLU A 33 -15.92 8.33 1.49
N LYS A 34 -16.06 9.53 0.88
CA LYS A 34 -16.85 9.71 -0.35
C LYS A 34 -16.33 8.82 -1.48
N PHE A 35 -15.01 8.80 -1.64
CA PHE A 35 -14.35 7.96 -2.63
C PHE A 35 -14.49 6.47 -2.30
N PHE A 36 -14.10 6.06 -1.08
CA PHE A 36 -14.09 4.66 -0.70
C PHE A 36 -15.50 4.05 -0.61
N GLN A 37 -16.51 4.79 -0.16
CA GLN A 37 -17.91 4.33 -0.13
C GLN A 37 -18.45 4.11 -1.54
N SER A 38 -18.00 4.90 -2.53
CA SER A 38 -18.36 4.69 -3.94
C SER A 38 -17.82 3.35 -4.46
N LEU A 39 -16.58 3.00 -4.08
CA LEU A 39 -15.97 1.71 -4.41
C LEU A 39 -16.69 0.54 -3.71
N VAL A 40 -17.00 0.69 -2.42
CA VAL A 40 -17.74 -0.32 -1.63
C VAL A 40 -19.13 -0.56 -2.19
N ALA A 41 -19.83 0.50 -2.63
CA ALA A 41 -21.12 0.38 -3.29
C ALA A 41 -21.05 -0.27 -4.69
N GLY A 42 -19.84 -0.49 -5.23
CA GLY A 42 -19.65 -1.06 -6.56
C GLY A 42 -19.96 -0.09 -7.70
N THR A 43 -19.96 1.20 -7.42
CA THR A 43 -20.17 2.28 -8.40
C THR A 43 -18.83 2.80 -8.92
N ILE A 44 -18.82 3.40 -10.12
CA ILE A 44 -17.65 4.13 -10.61
C ILE A 44 -17.62 5.51 -9.94
N PRO A 45 -16.60 5.85 -9.14
CA PRO A 45 -16.46 7.18 -8.56
C PRO A 45 -16.15 8.21 -9.64
N VAL A 46 -16.88 9.33 -9.63
CA VAL A 46 -16.56 10.54 -10.38
C VAL A 46 -16.01 11.55 -9.39
N VAL A 47 -14.73 11.88 -9.50
CA VAL A 47 -13.97 12.56 -8.46
C VAL A 47 -13.62 13.98 -8.87
N ILE A 48 -13.80 14.90 -7.94
CA ILE A 48 -13.12 16.20 -7.85
C ILE A 48 -12.45 16.19 -6.48
N GLY A 49 -11.15 16.45 -6.39
CA GLY A 49 -10.44 16.37 -5.11
C GLY A 49 -8.94 16.25 -5.31
N ALA A 50 -8.32 15.26 -4.66
CA ALA A 50 -6.87 15.08 -4.68
C ALA A 50 -6.31 15.00 -6.11
N PRO A 51 -5.35 15.86 -6.50
CA PRO A 51 -4.74 15.83 -7.84
C PRO A 51 -4.10 14.47 -8.18
N ASN A 52 -3.68 13.72 -7.15
CA ASN A 52 -3.07 12.40 -7.25
C ASN A 52 -4.06 11.25 -6.96
N ILE A 53 -5.37 11.45 -7.17
CA ILE A 53 -6.40 10.42 -6.90
C ILE A 53 -6.13 9.06 -7.55
N GLN A 54 -5.38 9.02 -8.66
CA GLN A 54 -5.01 7.78 -9.34
C GLN A 54 -4.17 6.84 -8.45
N ASP A 55 -3.43 7.37 -7.47
CA ASP A 55 -2.69 6.58 -6.47
C ASP A 55 -3.63 5.72 -5.59
N PHE A 56 -4.88 6.17 -5.45
CA PHE A 56 -5.91 5.56 -4.62
C PHE A 56 -6.87 4.67 -5.42
N ALA A 57 -6.74 4.63 -6.74
CA ALA A 57 -7.63 3.85 -7.60
C ALA A 57 -7.31 2.34 -7.50
N PRO A 58 -8.32 1.46 -7.39
CA PRO A 58 -8.09 0.01 -7.33
C PRO A 58 -7.54 -0.57 -8.63
N ALA A 59 -7.80 0.08 -9.78
CA ALA A 59 -7.23 -0.30 -11.08
C ALA A 59 -7.29 0.89 -12.08
N PRO A 60 -6.49 0.88 -13.15
CA PRO A 60 -6.64 1.85 -14.24
C PRO A 60 -8.06 1.82 -14.83
N GLY A 61 -8.66 2.99 -15.02
CA GLY A 61 -10.01 3.12 -15.58
C GLY A 61 -11.14 2.74 -14.62
N SER A 62 -10.86 2.53 -13.32
CA SER A 62 -11.87 2.26 -12.30
C SER A 62 -12.55 3.52 -11.73
N ILE A 63 -12.05 4.71 -12.09
CA ILE A 63 -12.53 6.02 -11.63
C ILE A 63 -12.58 7.00 -12.80
N LEU A 64 -13.41 8.03 -12.67
CA LEU A 64 -13.42 9.20 -13.55
C LEU A 64 -12.95 10.41 -12.74
N HIS A 65 -11.92 11.11 -13.21
CA HIS A 65 -11.36 12.26 -12.51
C HIS A 65 -11.62 13.53 -13.32
N ILE A 66 -12.28 14.50 -12.70
CA ILE A 66 -12.43 15.87 -13.20
C ILE A 66 -11.33 16.66 -12.48
N LYS A 67 -10.24 16.94 -13.18
CA LYS A 67 -9.10 17.67 -12.61
C LYS A 67 -9.34 19.16 -12.71
N GLU A 68 -9.78 19.61 -13.87
CA GLU A 68 -10.11 21.00 -14.16
C GLU A 68 -11.54 21.13 -14.72
N LEU A 69 -12.09 22.34 -14.77
CA LEU A 69 -13.45 22.57 -15.26
C LEU A 69 -13.64 22.15 -16.72
N GLU A 70 -12.59 22.24 -17.53
CA GLU A 70 -12.60 21.85 -18.94
C GLU A 70 -12.81 20.33 -19.11
N ASP A 71 -12.46 19.52 -18.12
CA ASP A 71 -12.61 18.06 -18.16
C ASP A 71 -14.08 17.63 -18.08
N VAL A 72 -14.97 18.45 -17.52
CA VAL A 72 -16.39 18.13 -17.25
C VAL A 72 -17.07 17.58 -18.50
N GLY A 73 -16.87 18.21 -19.66
CA GLY A 73 -17.47 17.76 -20.92
C GLY A 73 -16.97 16.39 -21.37
N SER A 74 -15.68 16.11 -21.18
CA SER A 74 -15.06 14.82 -21.55
C SER A 74 -15.46 13.70 -20.60
N VAL A 75 -15.58 13.99 -19.31
CA VAL A 75 -16.02 13.05 -18.28
C VAL A 75 -17.49 12.71 -18.46
N ALA A 76 -18.35 13.70 -18.75
CA ALA A 76 -19.76 13.45 -19.04
C ALA A 76 -19.95 12.56 -20.28
N LYS A 77 -19.17 12.78 -21.36
CA LYS A 77 -19.14 11.88 -22.52
C LYS A 77 -18.73 10.46 -22.15
N SER A 78 -17.71 10.32 -21.30
CA SER A 78 -17.24 9.01 -20.80
C SER A 78 -18.31 8.31 -19.95
N MET A 79 -19.05 9.04 -19.11
CA MET A 79 -20.17 8.50 -18.34
C MET A 79 -21.28 7.98 -19.25
N ASN A 80 -21.67 8.74 -20.28
CA ASN A 80 -22.68 8.29 -21.25
C ASN A 80 -22.22 7.03 -22.00
N TYR A 81 -20.98 7.02 -22.49
CA TYR A 81 -20.41 5.85 -23.14
C TYR A 81 -20.45 4.61 -22.24
N LEU A 82 -19.98 4.71 -20.99
CA LEU A 82 -20.01 3.61 -20.04
C LEU A 82 -21.45 3.21 -19.67
N ALA A 83 -22.39 4.16 -19.60
CA ALA A 83 -23.79 3.88 -19.32
C ALA A 83 -24.45 3.05 -20.44
N GLU A 84 -24.10 3.31 -21.70
CA GLU A 84 -24.64 2.66 -22.90
C GLU A 84 -23.91 1.36 -23.28
N ASN A 85 -22.69 1.15 -22.76
CA ASN A 85 -21.83 0.02 -23.12
C ASN A 85 -21.54 -0.87 -21.88
N PRO A 86 -22.36 -1.92 -21.62
CA PRO A 86 -22.21 -2.80 -20.48
C PRO A 86 -20.83 -3.43 -20.36
N ASP A 87 -20.21 -3.84 -21.48
CA ASP A 87 -18.88 -4.42 -21.48
C ASP A 87 -17.80 -3.42 -21.04
N ALA A 88 -17.93 -2.16 -21.47
CA ALA A 88 -17.01 -1.10 -21.06
C ALA A 88 -17.17 -0.78 -19.57
N TYR A 89 -18.40 -0.67 -19.09
CA TYR A 89 -18.70 -0.50 -17.67
C TYR A 89 -18.16 -1.65 -16.81
N ASN A 90 -18.40 -2.89 -17.24
CA ASN A 90 -17.94 -4.07 -16.52
C ASN A 90 -16.41 -4.13 -16.47
N ARG A 91 -15.71 -3.68 -17.53
CA ARG A 91 -14.25 -3.56 -17.52
C ARG A 91 -13.75 -2.63 -16.40
N SER A 92 -14.39 -1.50 -16.15
CA SER A 92 -14.05 -0.58 -15.05
C SER A 92 -14.22 -1.19 -13.65
N LEU A 93 -15.00 -2.26 -13.53
CA LEU A 93 -15.28 -2.96 -12.27
C LEU A 93 -14.63 -4.35 -12.16
N ARG A 94 -13.84 -4.78 -13.17
CA ARG A 94 -13.19 -6.11 -13.20
C ARG A 94 -12.30 -6.37 -11.98
N TRP A 95 -11.69 -5.34 -11.41
CA TRP A 95 -10.87 -5.43 -10.20
C TRP A 95 -11.60 -6.05 -9.00
N LYS A 96 -12.94 -6.05 -8.98
CA LYS A 96 -13.74 -6.73 -7.95
C LYS A 96 -13.65 -8.25 -8.03
N TYR A 97 -13.40 -8.78 -9.23
CA TYR A 97 -13.34 -10.22 -9.51
C TYR A 97 -11.91 -10.72 -9.73
N GLU A 98 -11.04 -9.88 -10.27
CA GLU A 98 -9.63 -10.21 -10.50
C GLU A 98 -8.72 -9.79 -9.34
N GLY A 99 -9.26 -8.94 -8.46
CA GLY A 99 -8.52 -8.28 -7.40
C GLY A 99 -8.00 -6.90 -7.83
N PRO A 100 -7.89 -5.96 -6.89
CA PRO A 100 -7.27 -4.66 -7.13
C PRO A 100 -5.75 -4.77 -7.30
N SER A 101 -5.16 -3.69 -7.81
CA SER A 101 -3.73 -3.48 -7.93
C SER A 101 -2.99 -3.70 -6.60
N ASP A 102 -1.72 -4.10 -6.70
CA ASP A 102 -0.88 -4.30 -5.51
C ASP A 102 -0.69 -3.00 -4.71
N SER A 103 -0.63 -1.85 -5.38
CA SER A 103 -0.58 -0.53 -4.73
C SER A 103 -1.81 -0.28 -3.87
N PHE A 104 -3.00 -0.58 -4.40
CA PHE A 104 -4.26 -0.44 -3.65
C PHE A 104 -4.34 -1.41 -2.49
N LYS A 105 -3.93 -2.68 -2.66
CA LYS A 105 -3.84 -3.63 -1.54
C LYS A 105 -2.90 -3.12 -0.44
N ALA A 106 -1.74 -2.60 -0.83
CA ALA A 106 -0.76 -2.03 0.09
C ALA A 106 -1.31 -0.83 0.86
N LEU A 107 -2.06 0.05 0.18
CA LEU A 107 -2.74 1.21 0.74
C LEU A 107 -3.80 0.80 1.77
N VAL A 108 -4.71 -0.12 1.42
CA VAL A 108 -5.76 -0.62 2.31
C VAL A 108 -5.15 -1.30 3.54
N ASP A 109 -4.12 -2.13 3.34
CA ASP A 109 -3.40 -2.75 4.45
C ASP A 109 -2.72 -1.70 5.36
N MET A 110 -2.30 -0.57 4.79
CA MET A 110 -1.76 0.55 5.56
C MET A 110 -2.82 1.24 6.42
N ALA A 111 -4.07 1.31 5.93
CA ALA A 111 -5.19 1.95 6.60
C ALA A 111 -5.80 1.11 7.73
N ALA A 112 -5.61 -0.22 7.71
CA ALA A 112 -6.18 -1.10 8.73
C ALA A 112 -5.45 -1.08 10.09
N VAL A 113 -4.49 -0.18 10.28
CA VAL A 113 -4.01 0.25 11.61
C VAL A 113 -4.41 1.70 11.83
N HIS A 114 -4.98 1.99 13.00
CA HIS A 114 -5.39 3.35 13.35
C HIS A 114 -4.24 4.35 13.20
N SER A 115 -4.54 5.56 12.70
CA SER A 115 -3.56 6.62 12.44
C SER A 115 -2.67 6.91 13.66
N SER A 116 -3.25 6.97 14.86
CA SER A 116 -2.50 7.15 16.12
C SER A 116 -1.48 6.06 16.37
N CYS A 117 -1.82 4.79 16.12
CA CYS A 117 -0.89 3.68 16.28
C CYS A 117 0.25 3.76 15.26
N ARG A 118 -0.05 4.14 14.01
CA ARG A 118 0.97 4.32 12.96
C ARG A 118 1.93 5.45 13.32
N LEU A 119 1.42 6.54 13.89
CA LEU A 119 2.24 7.63 14.43
C LEU A 119 3.13 7.16 15.58
N CYS A 120 2.58 6.44 16.58
CA CYS A 120 3.39 5.89 17.68
C CYS A 120 4.49 4.96 17.16
N ILE A 121 4.17 4.10 16.19
CA ILE A 121 5.14 3.21 15.55
C ILE A 121 6.25 4.01 14.88
N HIS A 122 5.91 5.06 14.14
CA HIS A 122 6.87 5.91 13.44
C HIS A 122 7.77 6.69 14.42
N LEU A 123 7.19 7.31 15.44
CA LEU A 123 7.94 8.05 16.48
C LEU A 123 8.88 7.14 17.26
N ALA A 124 8.40 5.99 17.74
CA ALA A 124 9.23 5.03 18.46
C ALA A 124 10.36 4.48 17.58
N THR A 125 10.10 4.30 16.28
CA THR A 125 11.12 3.91 15.30
C THR A 125 12.21 4.97 15.19
N MET A 126 11.84 6.25 15.02
CA MET A 126 12.80 7.36 14.95
C MET A 126 13.62 7.53 16.24
N ILE A 127 12.98 7.33 17.40
CA ILE A 127 13.69 7.40 18.70
C ILE A 127 14.75 6.31 18.78
N ARG A 128 14.38 5.05 18.49
CA ARG A 128 15.34 3.93 18.50
C ARG A 128 16.50 4.15 17.54
N GLU A 129 16.23 4.67 16.35
CA GLU A 129 17.30 4.99 15.39
C GLU A 129 18.28 6.05 15.93
N LYS A 130 17.77 7.07 16.63
CA LYS A 130 18.62 8.08 17.28
C LYS A 130 19.45 7.49 18.43
N GLU A 131 18.85 6.63 19.24
CA GLU A 131 19.55 5.94 20.34
C GLU A 131 20.66 5.03 19.80
N ASP A 132 20.37 4.24 18.76
CA ASP A 132 21.38 3.37 18.12
C ASP A 132 22.55 4.18 17.55
N ILE A 133 22.29 5.37 17.00
CA ILE A 133 23.32 6.30 16.54
C ILE A 133 24.14 6.82 17.73
N ALA A 134 23.48 7.29 18.79
CA ALA A 134 24.15 7.85 19.97
C ALA A 134 25.05 6.83 20.68
N HIS A 135 24.67 5.54 20.66
CA HIS A 135 25.44 4.45 21.25
C HIS A 135 26.46 3.82 20.30
N GLY A 136 26.65 4.35 19.08
CA GLY A 136 27.60 3.81 18.10
C GLY A 136 27.21 2.45 17.53
N LEU A 137 25.96 2.01 17.74
CA LEU A 137 25.44 0.70 17.32
C LEU A 137 25.14 0.62 15.81
N ARG A 138 25.20 1.75 15.07
CA ARG A 138 25.14 1.74 13.59
C ARG A 138 26.25 0.88 12.95
N ASN A 139 27.41 0.83 13.59
CA ASN A 139 28.62 0.19 13.07
C ASN A 139 29.00 -1.08 13.83
N ALA A 140 28.22 -1.48 14.83
CA ALA A 140 28.46 -2.73 15.55
C ALA A 140 28.29 -3.88 14.55
N PRO A 141 29.33 -4.69 14.27
CA PRO A 141 29.19 -5.84 13.41
C PRO A 141 28.15 -6.74 14.06
N ALA A 142 27.04 -6.95 13.38
CA ALA A 142 26.08 -7.93 13.82
C ALA A 142 26.81 -9.28 13.75
N SER A 143 27.14 -9.85 14.91
CA SER A 143 28.10 -10.95 15.06
C SER A 143 27.72 -12.14 14.17
N ALA A 144 28.39 -12.27 13.02
CA ALA A 144 28.22 -13.38 12.11
C ALA A 144 29.25 -14.48 12.42
N PRO A 145 28.86 -15.74 12.64
CA PRO A 145 29.80 -16.85 12.74
C PRO A 145 30.44 -17.12 11.38
N GLU A 146 31.77 -17.11 11.37
CA GLU A 146 32.77 -17.53 10.37
C GLU A 146 32.42 -17.84 8.89
N ALA A 147 33.28 -17.31 8.03
CA ALA A 147 33.63 -17.73 6.65
C ALA A 147 32.77 -17.30 5.44
N GLN A 148 31.63 -16.62 5.62
CA GLN A 148 31.00 -15.82 4.56
C GLN A 148 30.54 -14.51 5.21
N ARG A 149 30.85 -13.33 4.65
CA ARG A 149 30.35 -12.07 5.18
C ARG A 149 28.82 -12.12 5.10
N LEU A 150 28.15 -12.36 6.22
CA LEU A 150 26.70 -12.49 6.31
C LEU A 150 26.16 -11.09 6.59
N CYS A 151 25.36 -10.53 5.68
CA CYS A 151 24.68 -9.26 5.93
C CYS A 151 23.43 -9.55 6.76
N ILE A 152 23.35 -8.95 7.96
CA ILE A 152 22.16 -9.03 8.80
C ILE A 152 21.26 -7.86 8.46
N ILE A 153 20.07 -8.20 7.97
CA ILE A 153 19.03 -7.25 7.61
C ILE A 153 17.89 -7.41 8.59
N ILE A 154 17.43 -6.31 9.16
CA ILE A 154 16.32 -6.35 10.10
C ILE A 154 15.04 -5.91 9.39
N CYS A 155 14.12 -6.87 9.21
CA CYS A 155 12.84 -6.62 8.58
C CYS A 155 11.74 -6.42 9.62
N LYS A 156 11.11 -5.25 9.63
CA LYS A 156 9.95 -4.98 10.47
C LYS A 156 8.69 -5.47 9.80
N ARG A 157 7.86 -6.17 10.57
CA ARG A 157 6.50 -6.46 10.12
C ARG A 157 5.64 -5.24 10.29
N LYS A 158 5.06 -4.75 9.18
CA LYS A 158 4.04 -3.71 9.23
C LYS A 158 2.98 -4.10 10.27
N ARG A 159 2.64 -3.18 11.17
CA ARG A 159 1.74 -3.35 12.35
C ARG A 159 2.34 -3.95 13.63
N ARG A 160 3.58 -4.42 13.65
CA ARG A 160 4.25 -4.86 14.89
C ARG A 160 5.57 -4.12 15.09
N PHE A 161 6.00 -4.06 16.36
CA PHE A 161 7.34 -3.62 16.73
C PHE A 161 8.37 -4.76 16.68
N GLU A 162 7.96 -5.90 16.15
CA GLU A 162 8.79 -7.09 15.99
C GLU A 162 9.63 -6.94 14.72
N MET A 163 10.92 -7.23 14.91
CA MET A 163 11.98 -7.13 13.95
C MET A 163 12.53 -8.53 13.72
N GLU A 164 12.65 -8.94 12.46
CA GLU A 164 13.19 -10.25 12.12
C GLU A 164 14.54 -10.10 11.44
N SER A 165 15.54 -10.84 11.94
CA SER A 165 16.84 -10.93 11.30
C SER A 165 16.76 -11.84 10.07
N ILE A 166 17.10 -11.26 8.92
CA ILE A 166 17.28 -11.91 7.63
C ILE A 166 18.77 -11.89 7.32
N PHE A 167 19.28 -13.00 6.80
CA PHE A 167 20.70 -13.18 6.58
C PHE A 167 20.97 -13.38 5.10
N LEU A 168 21.80 -12.52 4.50
CA LEU A 168 22.25 -12.65 3.12
C LEU A 168 23.72 -13.01 3.04
N ARG A 169 24.07 -13.88 2.09
CA ARG A 169 25.48 -14.21 1.80
C ARG A 169 26.12 -13.06 1.03
N SER A 170 27.34 -12.66 1.38
CA SER A 170 28.07 -11.58 0.69
C SER A 170 28.25 -11.78 -0.82
N GLY A 171 28.30 -13.02 -1.29
CA GLY A 171 28.40 -13.33 -2.72
C GLY A 171 27.09 -13.15 -3.49
N ASN A 172 25.98 -12.83 -2.81
CA ASN A 172 24.65 -12.67 -3.41
C ASN A 172 23.84 -11.56 -2.72
N LEU A 173 24.37 -10.33 -2.75
CA LEU A 173 23.69 -9.13 -2.26
C LEU A 173 22.82 -8.51 -3.36
N THR A 174 21.73 -9.18 -3.70
CA THR A 174 20.76 -8.72 -4.71
C THR A 174 19.39 -8.50 -4.07
N LEU A 175 18.57 -7.65 -4.69
CA LEU A 175 17.18 -7.42 -4.26
C LEU A 175 16.37 -8.73 -4.30
N ASN A 176 16.57 -9.54 -5.34
CA ASN A 176 15.91 -10.84 -5.48
C ASN A 176 16.30 -11.82 -4.36
N ALA A 177 17.57 -11.82 -3.95
CA ALA A 177 18.02 -12.64 -2.83
C ALA A 177 17.38 -12.18 -1.51
N LEU A 178 17.31 -10.87 -1.28
CA LEU A 178 16.61 -10.30 -0.13
C LEU A 178 15.13 -10.69 -0.13
N GLU A 179 14.42 -10.49 -1.25
CA GLU A 179 13.01 -10.82 -1.38
C GLU A 179 12.76 -12.31 -1.10
N SER A 180 13.61 -13.19 -1.62
CA SER A 180 13.51 -14.63 -1.43
C SER A 180 13.66 -15.04 0.05
N GLU A 181 14.67 -14.51 0.75
CA GLU A 181 14.89 -14.82 2.16
C GLU A 181 13.81 -14.21 3.07
N VAL A 182 13.33 -13.00 2.76
CA VAL A 182 12.19 -12.38 3.45
C VAL A 182 10.93 -13.24 3.28
N LEU A 183 10.58 -13.63 2.05
CA LEU A 183 9.42 -14.48 1.80
C LEU A 183 9.53 -15.81 2.53
N LYS A 184 10.69 -16.47 2.47
CA LYS A 184 10.95 -17.73 3.19
C LYS A 184 10.77 -17.59 4.70
N LYS A 185 11.32 -16.53 5.30
CA LYS A 185 11.17 -16.25 6.73
C LYS A 185 9.70 -16.03 7.09
N PHE A 186 9.00 -15.15 6.40
CA PHE A 186 7.60 -14.87 6.69
C PHE A 186 6.68 -16.08 6.46
N LYS A 187 7.00 -16.93 5.46
CA LYS A 187 6.29 -18.21 5.22
C LYS A 187 6.48 -19.18 6.38
N SER A 188 7.72 -19.30 6.89
CA SER A 188 8.01 -20.15 8.06
C SER A 188 7.25 -19.71 9.32
N MET A 189 6.98 -18.41 9.45
CA MET A 189 6.20 -17.83 10.55
C MET A 189 4.68 -17.92 10.34
N LYS A 190 4.23 -18.51 9.22
CA LYS A 190 2.81 -18.58 8.83
C LYS A 190 2.14 -17.19 8.82
N HIS A 191 2.85 -16.19 8.30
CA HIS A 191 2.31 -14.84 8.21
C HIS A 191 1.08 -14.81 7.29
N VAL A 192 0.05 -14.05 7.71
CA VAL A 192 -1.15 -13.80 6.91
C VAL A 192 -1.31 -12.28 6.78
N PRO A 193 -1.23 -11.72 5.57
CA PRO A 193 -1.51 -10.31 5.36
C PRO A 193 -2.97 -10.00 5.68
N VAL A 194 -3.23 -8.81 6.23
CA VAL A 194 -4.57 -8.49 6.74
C VAL A 194 -5.62 -8.42 5.63
N TRP A 195 -5.24 -7.87 4.48
CA TRP A 195 -6.13 -7.80 3.31
C TRP A 195 -6.61 -9.18 2.82
N LYS A 196 -5.92 -10.29 3.17
CA LYS A 196 -6.35 -11.64 2.79
C LYS A 196 -7.68 -12.02 3.44
N GLN A 197 -7.89 -11.67 4.72
CA GLN A 197 -9.13 -12.00 5.41
C GLN A 197 -10.31 -11.12 4.99
N GLU A 198 -10.06 -9.87 4.64
CA GLU A 198 -11.09 -8.90 4.24
C GLU A 198 -11.63 -9.14 2.82
N ARG A 199 -11.00 -10.01 2.02
CA ARG A 199 -11.45 -10.35 0.67
C ARG A 199 -12.60 -11.37 0.66
N PRO A 200 -13.52 -11.28 -0.32
CA PRO A 200 -14.39 -12.40 -0.68
C PRO A 200 -13.58 -13.66 -0.97
N GLU A 201 -14.07 -14.83 -0.53
CA GLU A 201 -13.39 -16.12 -0.70
C GLU A 201 -12.96 -16.38 -2.15
N SER A 202 -13.77 -15.94 -3.13
CA SER A 202 -13.50 -16.08 -4.56
C SER A 202 -12.20 -15.42 -5.05
N ILE A 203 -11.63 -14.48 -4.29
CA ILE A 203 -10.40 -13.75 -4.65
C ILE A 203 -9.34 -13.78 -3.53
N ARG A 204 -9.53 -14.64 -2.52
CA ARG A 204 -8.52 -14.95 -1.50
C ARG A 204 -7.47 -15.86 -2.15
N GLY A 205 -6.40 -15.28 -2.68
CA GLY A 205 -5.24 -16.06 -3.12
C GLY A 205 -4.54 -16.77 -1.96
N ASP A 206 -3.86 -17.87 -2.25
CA ASP A 206 -3.14 -18.65 -1.23
C ASP A 206 -1.80 -18.02 -0.83
N ASP A 207 -1.09 -17.44 -1.79
CA ASP A 207 0.22 -16.82 -1.61
C ASP A 207 0.14 -15.29 -1.49
N TYR A 208 1.08 -14.72 -0.75
CA TYR A 208 1.39 -13.30 -0.76
C TYR A 208 2.77 -13.08 -1.40
N LYS A 209 2.96 -11.88 -1.93
CA LYS A 209 4.25 -11.45 -2.50
C LYS A 209 4.70 -10.15 -1.87
N ILE A 210 5.98 -9.83 -2.06
CA ILE A 210 6.54 -8.56 -1.65
C ILE A 210 6.13 -7.49 -2.66
N TYR A 211 5.52 -6.41 -2.18
CA TYR A 211 5.23 -5.23 -2.98
C TYR A 211 6.40 -4.23 -2.94
N ARG A 212 6.90 -4.00 -1.72
CA ARG A 212 7.97 -3.04 -1.43
C ARG A 212 8.82 -3.50 -0.26
N ILE A 213 10.11 -3.23 -0.37
CA ILE A 213 11.09 -3.22 0.71
C ILE A 213 11.70 -1.82 0.70
N TYR A 214 11.70 -1.15 1.84
CA TYR A 214 12.20 0.22 1.95
C TYR A 214 12.87 0.45 3.31
N PRO A 215 13.86 1.36 3.40
CA PRO A 215 14.50 1.71 4.66
C PRO A 215 13.49 2.14 5.72
N VAL A 216 13.74 1.73 6.96
CA VAL A 216 12.97 2.15 8.12
C VAL A 216 13.01 3.69 8.26
N GLY A 217 11.94 4.27 8.81
CA GLY A 217 11.84 5.71 9.06
C GLY A 217 11.13 6.52 7.96
N MET A 218 10.73 5.90 6.85
CA MET A 218 9.95 6.57 5.82
C MET A 218 8.49 6.81 6.22
N THR A 219 7.88 7.86 5.67
CA THR A 219 6.43 8.05 5.73
C THR A 219 5.70 7.07 4.80
N GLN A 220 4.39 6.93 4.98
CA GLN A 220 3.57 6.04 4.15
C GLN A 220 3.60 6.44 2.68
N ARG A 221 3.51 7.75 2.38
CA ARG A 221 3.60 8.29 1.03
C ARG A 221 4.94 7.94 0.39
N GLN A 222 6.04 8.15 1.13
CA GLN A 222 7.37 7.81 0.65
C GLN A 222 7.50 6.31 0.35
N ALA A 223 7.05 5.46 1.28
CA ALA A 223 7.12 4.01 1.15
C ALA A 223 6.27 3.45 -0.01
N LEU A 224 5.09 4.02 -0.26
CA LEU A 224 4.18 3.55 -1.31
C LEU A 224 4.54 4.06 -2.70
N TYR A 225 4.87 5.35 -2.80
CA TYR A 225 4.84 6.07 -4.08
C TYR A 225 6.17 6.72 -4.47
N ALA A 226 7.07 7.02 -3.52
CA ALA A 226 8.31 7.74 -3.82
C ALA A 226 9.55 6.85 -3.88
N PHE A 227 9.67 5.85 -2.98
CA PHE A 227 10.88 5.08 -2.83
C PHE A 227 10.84 3.75 -3.59
N LYS A 228 11.93 3.49 -4.33
CA LYS A 228 12.27 2.19 -4.88
C LYS A 228 13.78 2.15 -5.10
N PHE A 229 14.42 1.02 -4.80
CA PHE A 229 15.80 0.81 -5.22
C PHE A 229 15.88 0.76 -6.75
N ASN A 230 16.85 1.47 -7.32
CA ASN A 230 17.06 1.55 -8.78
C ASN A 230 17.84 0.35 -9.36
N GLY A 231 17.98 -0.72 -8.58
CA GLY A 231 18.66 -1.96 -8.95
C GLY A 231 19.55 -2.49 -7.84
N ASP A 232 20.26 -3.58 -8.12
CA ASP A 232 21.13 -4.24 -7.14
C ASP A 232 22.30 -3.35 -6.70
N ALA A 233 22.83 -2.50 -7.59
CA ALA A 233 23.93 -1.60 -7.24
C ALA A 233 23.53 -0.53 -6.20
N ASP A 234 22.34 0.04 -6.34
CA ASP A 234 21.78 1.01 -5.38
C ASP A 234 21.52 0.35 -4.03
N PHE A 235 21.00 -0.88 -4.04
CA PHE A 235 20.84 -1.69 -2.83
C PHE A 235 22.18 -2.02 -2.16
N GLN A 236 23.18 -2.44 -2.92
CA GLN A 236 24.52 -2.75 -2.39
C GLN A 236 25.18 -1.51 -1.77
N ASN A 237 25.12 -0.37 -2.45
CA ASN A 237 25.61 0.90 -1.91
C ASN A 237 24.91 1.28 -0.60
N HIS A 238 23.59 1.05 -0.51
CA HIS A 238 22.87 1.26 0.74
C HIS A 238 23.37 0.36 1.88
N LEU A 239 23.67 -0.91 1.60
CA LEU A 239 24.23 -1.85 2.58
C LEU A 239 25.66 -1.50 3.00
N GLU A 240 26.47 -0.97 2.10
CA GLU A 240 27.84 -0.51 2.43
C GLU A 240 27.82 0.68 3.38
N ILE A 241 26.88 1.62 3.17
CA ILE A 241 26.68 2.78 4.04
C ILE A 241 26.03 2.38 5.37
N ASN A 242 25.23 1.31 5.38
CA ASN A 242 24.46 0.85 6.54
C ASN A 242 24.74 -0.64 6.81
N PRO A 243 25.82 -0.98 7.54
CA PRO A 243 26.23 -2.37 7.80
C PRO A 243 25.16 -3.24 8.45
N CYS A 244 24.26 -2.61 9.23
CA CYS A 244 23.09 -3.22 9.85
C CYS A 244 21.81 -2.57 9.32
N ALA A 245 21.59 -2.68 8.00
CA ALA A 245 20.44 -2.06 7.34
C ALA A 245 19.11 -2.60 7.88
N LYS A 246 18.18 -1.68 8.13
CA LYS A 246 16.84 -1.98 8.62
C LYS A 246 15.83 -1.61 7.54
N PHE A 247 14.95 -2.56 7.21
CA PHE A 247 13.90 -2.34 6.22
C PHE A 247 12.52 -2.63 6.81
N GLU A 248 11.51 -1.95 6.29
CA GLU A 248 10.12 -2.37 6.40
C GLU A 248 9.69 -3.05 5.10
N VAL A 249 8.79 -4.03 5.24
CA VAL A 249 8.31 -4.83 4.10
C VAL A 249 6.79 -4.70 4.00
N ILE A 250 6.31 -4.48 2.77
CA ILE A 250 4.88 -4.51 2.45
C ILE A 250 4.57 -5.79 1.67
N LEU A 251 3.63 -6.59 2.19
CA LEU A 251 3.18 -7.85 1.62
C LEU A 251 1.74 -7.74 1.08
N VAL A 252 1.51 -8.21 -0.15
CA VAL A 252 0.27 -8.04 -0.96
C VAL A 252 -0.13 -9.29 -1.74
#